data_AF-A0A937SZ47-F1
#
_entry.id   AF-A0A937SZ47-F1
#
_cell.length_a   1.000
_cell.length_b   1.000
_cell.length_c   1.000
_cell.angle_alpha   90.00
_cell.angle_beta   90.00
_cell.angle_gamma   90.00
#
_symmetry.space_group_name_H-M   'P 1'
#
loop_
_entity.id
_entity.type
_entity.pdbx_description
1 polymer ?
#
loop_
_entity_poly.entity_id
_entity_poly.type
_entity_poly.pdbx_seq_one_letter_code
_entity_poly.pdbx_strand_id
1 'polypeptide(L)'
;MRKGCLALPLLAGLLCAVQPSMLSAAKPWELLIPFKRVEADADKTYRLTEEHGPWMILATSFAGPGADKQARNLVLELRKRYKLPAFVHQQSYDFTERFAGLGLNRYGYAKTMRYYNEKKFDEIAVLVGHFDGVDDHRVDKTLEKIRHARPECLDVSKHHSTTQRFFGLRELQRRLTPDKDERQRGPMGKAFLTRNPLLPQEYFTPGGLDPLVERINRDVEYSLLKNPGQYTVRVAKFRGSTTMKLDEIKYGTKDRPSNKLEEAAIKAHELTVALRRQGIEAYEFHDRYESIVTVGSFDSYGTPRPDGKTEINPRIHQIMQSYKATRQQLGDRADVGLVPKSINGIPFDVQPMPVEVPRASIATAYSPRNGLFR
;
A
#
# COMPACT_ATOMS: atom_id res chain seq x y z
N MET A 1 -94.81 20.21 17.75
CA MET A 1 -94.68 21.43 16.94
C MET A 1 -93.20 21.80 16.84
N ARG A 2 -92.77 22.22 15.65
CA ARG A 2 -91.39 22.43 15.18
C ARG A 2 -90.44 23.10 16.17
N LYS A 3 -89.17 22.66 16.21
CA LYS A 3 -88.01 23.30 15.54
C LYS A 3 -86.74 22.48 15.82
N GLY A 4 -85.97 22.23 14.77
CA GLY A 4 -84.74 21.43 14.82
C GLY A 4 -83.55 22.20 15.37
N CYS A 5 -82.57 21.47 15.88
CA CYS A 5 -81.23 21.97 16.17
C CYS A 5 -80.22 20.91 15.70
N LEU A 6 -79.28 21.37 14.88
CA LEU A 6 -78.21 20.61 14.25
C LEU A 6 -76.98 20.48 15.18
N ALA A 7 -76.23 19.39 14.95
CA ALA A 7 -74.76 19.26 15.01
C ALA A 7 -74.08 19.28 16.40
N LEU A 8 -73.04 18.49 16.73
CA LEU A 8 -72.15 17.53 16.04
C LEU A 8 -71.39 16.75 17.17
N PRO A 9 -70.90 15.50 17.00
CA PRO A 9 -70.10 14.84 18.05
C PRO A 9 -68.59 15.10 17.92
N LEU A 10 -67.92 15.19 19.07
CA LEU A 10 -66.47 15.29 19.26
C LEU A 10 -65.73 14.10 18.66
N LEU A 11 -64.63 14.36 17.93
CA LEU A 11 -63.56 13.38 17.71
C LEU A 11 -62.22 13.98 18.17
N ALA A 12 -61.62 13.34 19.17
CA ALA A 12 -60.31 13.71 19.70
C ALA A 12 -59.20 13.23 18.75
N GLY A 13 -58.44 14.16 18.19
CA GLY A 13 -57.27 13.89 17.34
C GLY A 13 -55.96 14.03 18.11
N LEU A 14 -55.20 12.94 18.15
CA LEU A 14 -53.84 12.84 18.69
C LEU A 14 -52.88 13.71 17.85
N LEU A 15 -52.33 14.79 18.42
CA LEU A 15 -51.27 15.58 17.78
C LEU A 15 -49.89 14.99 18.09
N CYS A 16 -49.32 14.26 17.12
CA CYS A 16 -47.89 13.98 17.08
C CYS A 16 -47.16 15.26 16.64
N ALA A 17 -46.43 15.89 17.56
CA ALA A 17 -45.53 17.00 17.26
C ALA A 17 -44.29 16.48 16.50
N VAL A 18 -44.33 16.52 15.16
CA VAL A 18 -43.13 16.39 14.33
C VAL A 18 -42.49 17.76 14.26
N GLN A 19 -41.39 17.96 14.98
CA GLN A 19 -40.57 19.17 14.83
C GLN A 19 -39.88 19.13 13.46
N PRO A 20 -40.05 20.16 12.61
CA PRO A 20 -39.30 20.24 11.36
C PRO A 20 -37.83 20.50 11.69
N SER A 21 -36.99 19.50 11.41
CA SER A 21 -35.54 19.69 11.33
C SER A 21 -35.25 20.74 10.26
N MET A 22 -34.75 21.90 10.67
CA MET A 22 -34.23 22.90 9.75
C MET A 22 -32.97 22.35 9.06
N LEU A 23 -33.17 21.62 7.96
CA LEU A 23 -32.14 21.42 6.95
C LEU A 23 -31.89 22.79 6.32
N SER A 24 -30.81 23.45 6.73
CA SER A 24 -30.29 24.65 6.07
C SER A 24 -29.88 24.27 4.64
N ALA A 25 -30.79 24.47 3.69
CA ALA A 25 -30.51 24.31 2.28
C ALA A 25 -29.43 25.32 1.85
N ALA A 26 -28.33 24.82 1.29
CA ALA A 26 -27.26 25.66 0.73
C ALA A 26 -27.86 26.62 -0.31
N LYS A 27 -27.46 27.90 -0.26
CA LYS A 27 -28.07 28.93 -1.10
C LYS A 27 -27.59 28.76 -2.54
N PRO A 28 -28.45 28.88 -3.56
CA PRO A 28 -28.13 28.56 -4.96
C PRO A 28 -26.98 29.39 -5.58
N TRP A 29 -26.60 30.51 -4.98
CA TRP A 29 -25.43 31.30 -5.40
C TRP A 29 -24.08 30.74 -4.92
N GLU A 30 -24.06 29.85 -3.92
CA GLU A 30 -22.84 29.20 -3.44
C GLU A 30 -22.26 28.22 -4.49
N LEU A 31 -23.09 27.74 -5.42
CA LEU A 31 -22.70 26.92 -6.57
C LEU A 31 -21.92 27.71 -7.64
N LEU A 32 -21.92 29.05 -7.57
CA LEU A 32 -21.28 29.94 -8.55
C LEU A 32 -19.89 30.44 -8.11
N ILE A 33 -19.36 29.96 -6.99
CA ILE A 33 -18.01 30.33 -6.52
C ILE A 33 -16.99 29.32 -7.07
N PRO A 34 -16.11 29.69 -8.02
CA PRO A 34 -15.16 28.76 -8.66
C PRO A 34 -14.02 28.32 -7.73
N PHE A 35 -14.05 28.75 -6.46
CA PHE A 35 -13.08 28.38 -5.45
C PHE A 35 -13.80 27.58 -4.36
N LYS A 36 -13.45 26.31 -4.22
CA LYS A 36 -13.84 25.48 -3.07
C LYS A 36 -13.29 26.17 -1.81
N ARG A 37 -14.11 26.97 -1.13
CA ARG A 37 -13.70 27.77 0.03
C ARG A 37 -13.35 26.80 1.15
N VAL A 38 -12.08 26.78 1.56
CA VAL A 38 -11.68 25.99 2.73
C VAL A 38 -12.31 26.67 3.95
N GLU A 39 -13.26 25.97 4.57
CA GLU A 39 -13.90 26.41 5.80
C GLU A 39 -12.84 26.57 6.91
N ALA A 40 -12.87 27.67 7.67
CA ALA A 40 -11.92 27.95 8.73
C ALA A 40 -12.64 28.62 9.91
N ASP A 41 -13.46 27.84 10.59
CA ASP A 41 -14.24 28.17 11.77
C ASP A 41 -13.44 27.80 13.04
N ALA A 42 -13.28 28.77 13.94
CA ALA A 42 -12.52 28.59 15.18
C ALA A 42 -13.20 27.64 16.17
N ASP A 43 -14.52 27.48 16.05
CA ASP A 43 -15.30 26.61 16.94
C ASP A 43 -15.25 25.14 16.50
N LYS A 44 -14.72 24.85 15.30
CA LYS A 44 -14.55 23.50 14.77
C LYS A 44 -13.18 22.91 15.08
N THR A 45 -13.16 21.64 15.45
CA THR A 45 -11.91 20.92 15.79
C THR A 45 -11.19 20.34 14.57
N TYR A 46 -11.86 20.22 13.42
CA TYR A 46 -11.31 19.64 12.18
C TYR A 46 -10.57 18.31 12.39
N ARG A 47 -11.23 17.36 13.10
CA ARG A 47 -10.68 16.02 13.28
C ARG A 47 -10.60 15.28 11.96
N LEU A 48 -9.56 14.47 11.81
CA LEU A 48 -9.43 13.57 10.68
C LEU A 48 -10.55 12.50 10.70
N THR A 49 -11.07 12.17 9.52
CA THR A 49 -12.06 11.11 9.29
C THR A 49 -11.62 10.30 8.06
N GLU A 50 -12.25 9.14 7.85
CA GLU A 50 -12.00 8.29 6.68
C GLU A 50 -12.39 8.98 5.36
N GLU A 51 -13.38 9.87 5.39
CA GLU A 51 -13.88 10.59 4.22
C GLU A 51 -12.90 11.64 3.65
N HIS A 52 -11.87 12.01 4.42
CA HIS A 52 -10.85 12.98 3.99
C HIS A 52 -9.81 12.40 3.01
N GLY A 53 -10.15 11.30 2.34
CA GLY A 53 -9.37 10.70 1.28
C GLY A 53 -8.19 9.86 1.77
N PRO A 54 -7.59 9.10 0.85
CA PRO A 54 -6.59 8.10 1.22
C PRO A 54 -5.17 8.65 1.40
N TRP A 55 -4.81 9.73 0.71
CA TRP A 55 -3.48 10.33 0.77
C TRP A 55 -3.54 11.77 1.27
N MET A 56 -2.56 12.17 2.06
CA MET A 56 -2.47 13.49 2.69
C MET A 56 -1.03 13.81 3.06
N ILE A 57 -0.72 15.09 3.25
CA ILE A 57 0.63 15.51 3.64
C ILE A 57 0.69 15.63 5.15
N LEU A 58 1.58 14.88 5.80
CA LEU A 58 1.92 15.12 7.20
C LEU A 58 2.79 16.38 7.26
N ALA A 59 2.21 17.47 7.75
CA ALA A 59 2.91 18.75 7.84
C ALA A 59 3.86 18.77 9.05
N THR A 60 3.34 18.42 10.23
CA THR A 60 4.14 18.26 11.44
C THR A 60 3.34 17.55 12.54
N SER A 61 3.97 17.30 13.69
CA SER A 61 3.33 16.73 14.86
C SER A 61 3.79 17.39 16.15
N PHE A 62 2.96 17.27 17.19
CA PHE A 62 3.11 17.94 18.49
C PHE A 62 2.94 16.93 19.62
N ALA A 63 3.68 17.07 20.71
CA ALA A 63 3.43 16.29 21.93
C ALA A 63 3.74 17.11 23.18
N GLY A 64 3.10 16.75 24.28
CA GLY A 64 3.26 17.41 25.58
C GLY A 64 2.22 18.49 25.88
N PRO A 65 2.35 19.17 27.02
CA PRO A 65 1.37 20.16 27.48
C PRO A 65 1.19 21.29 26.48
N GLY A 66 -0.05 21.53 26.03
CA GLY A 66 -0.37 22.57 25.04
C GLY A 66 -0.29 22.12 23.56
N ALA A 67 0.06 20.86 23.29
CA ALA A 67 0.13 20.31 21.93
C ALA A 67 -1.19 20.43 21.16
N ASP A 68 -2.32 20.16 21.83
CA ASP A 68 -3.66 20.27 21.22
C ASP A 68 -3.94 21.70 20.75
N LYS A 69 -3.69 22.70 21.60
CA LYS A 69 -3.87 24.11 21.26
C LYS A 69 -2.99 24.53 20.09
N GLN A 70 -1.71 24.14 20.09
CA GLN A 70 -0.79 24.49 19.01
C GLN A 70 -1.17 23.81 17.69
N ALA A 71 -1.57 22.54 17.72
CA ALA A 71 -2.06 21.82 16.53
C ALA A 71 -3.33 22.45 15.95
N ARG A 72 -4.31 22.81 16.80
CA ARG A 72 -5.55 23.49 16.38
C ARG A 72 -5.26 24.86 15.77
N ASN A 73 -4.39 25.66 16.39
CA ASN A 73 -3.98 26.95 15.85
C ASN A 73 -3.33 26.80 14.47
N LEU A 74 -2.47 25.80 14.29
CA LEU A 74 -1.84 25.52 13.01
C LEU A 74 -2.88 25.12 11.95
N VAL A 75 -3.82 24.23 12.28
CA VAL A 75 -4.90 23.84 11.36
C VAL A 75 -5.73 25.05 10.94
N LEU A 76 -6.13 25.90 11.89
CA LEU A 76 -6.87 27.12 11.58
C LEU A 76 -6.08 28.09 10.70
N GLU A 77 -4.79 28.27 10.97
CA GLU A 77 -3.94 29.14 10.16
C GLU A 77 -3.73 28.59 8.75
N LEU A 78 -3.49 27.29 8.60
CA LEU A 78 -3.36 26.62 7.29
C LEU A 78 -4.64 26.76 6.45
N ARG A 79 -5.81 26.60 7.08
CA ARG A 79 -7.11 26.75 6.42
C ARG A 79 -7.41 28.20 6.06
N LYS A 80 -7.17 29.15 6.96
CA LYS A 80 -7.50 30.57 6.79
C LYS A 80 -6.51 31.30 5.89
N ARG A 81 -5.21 31.20 6.16
CA ARG A 81 -4.15 31.96 5.48
C ARG A 81 -3.64 31.24 4.24
N TYR A 82 -3.36 29.94 4.35
CA TYR A 82 -2.78 29.17 3.26
C TYR A 82 -3.83 28.54 2.33
N LYS A 83 -5.12 28.60 2.69
CA LYS A 83 -6.24 28.02 1.91
C LYS A 83 -6.03 26.53 1.64
N LEU A 84 -5.46 25.82 2.62
CA LEU A 84 -5.22 24.38 2.54
C LEU A 84 -6.16 23.66 3.52
N PRO A 85 -6.93 22.66 3.08
CA PRO A 85 -7.64 21.78 4.00
C PRO A 85 -6.64 21.15 4.96
N ALA A 86 -6.85 21.28 6.27
CA ALA A 86 -5.97 20.71 7.27
C ALA A 86 -6.81 20.07 8.38
N PHE A 87 -6.26 19.02 9.00
CA PHE A 87 -6.93 18.16 9.95
C PHE A 87 -6.01 17.77 11.11
N VAL A 88 -6.61 17.49 12.25
CA VAL A 88 -5.93 16.98 13.44
C VAL A 88 -6.15 15.47 13.56
N HIS A 89 -5.08 14.71 13.79
CA HIS A 89 -5.12 13.29 14.15
C HIS A 89 -4.33 13.06 15.43
N GLN A 90 -4.97 12.46 16.44
CA GLN A 90 -4.34 12.12 17.71
C GLN A 90 -4.04 10.63 17.75
N GLN A 91 -2.82 10.28 18.16
CA GLN A 91 -2.39 8.90 18.36
C GLN A 91 -1.67 8.75 19.69
N SER A 92 -2.06 7.73 20.45
CA SER A 92 -1.42 7.36 21.71
C SER A 92 -0.39 6.25 21.47
N TYR A 93 0.79 6.42 22.05
CA TYR A 93 1.85 5.42 22.00
C TYR A 93 2.13 4.87 23.38
N ASP A 94 2.19 3.55 23.49
CA ASP A 94 2.57 2.84 24.70
C ASP A 94 3.77 1.92 24.42
N PHE A 95 4.95 2.36 24.87
CA PHE A 95 6.19 1.59 24.76
C PHE A 95 6.57 0.88 26.07
N THR A 96 5.65 0.76 27.03
CA THR A 96 5.91 0.10 28.31
C THR A 96 5.67 -1.41 28.26
N GLU A 97 4.99 -1.90 27.22
CA GLU A 97 4.69 -3.31 27.06
C GLU A 97 5.94 -4.13 26.74
N ARG A 98 5.96 -5.33 27.31
CA ARG A 98 6.97 -6.35 27.01
C ARG A 98 6.46 -7.24 25.88
N PHE A 99 7.32 -7.52 24.90
CA PHE A 99 6.95 -8.32 23.75
C PHE A 99 7.96 -9.45 23.51
N ALA A 100 7.51 -10.51 22.82
CA ALA A 100 8.38 -11.58 22.38
C ALA A 100 9.32 -11.06 21.28
N GLY A 101 10.60 -11.06 21.56
CA GLY A 101 11.64 -10.63 20.64
C GLY A 101 12.34 -11.80 19.95
N LEU A 102 13.29 -11.46 19.09
CA LEU A 102 14.09 -12.43 18.34
C LEU A 102 15.00 -13.24 19.27
N GLY A 103 15.00 -14.56 19.09
CA GLY A 103 15.88 -15.51 19.77
C GLY A 103 15.22 -16.26 20.94
N LEU A 104 15.90 -17.32 21.38
CA LEU A 104 15.49 -18.14 22.51
C LEU A 104 16.31 -17.78 23.75
N ASN A 105 15.70 -17.87 24.93
CA ASN A 105 16.41 -17.82 26.19
C ASN A 105 17.10 -19.16 26.48
N ARG A 106 17.87 -19.23 27.58
CA ARG A 106 18.60 -20.44 28.00
C ARG A 106 17.70 -21.66 28.30
N TYR A 107 16.39 -21.47 28.33
CA TYR A 107 15.39 -22.50 28.59
C TYR A 107 14.55 -22.84 27.35
N GLY A 108 14.91 -22.31 26.17
CA GLY A 108 14.22 -22.59 24.90
C GLY A 108 12.94 -21.80 24.66
N TYR A 109 12.59 -20.83 25.51
CA TYR A 109 11.42 -19.95 25.30
C TYR A 109 11.80 -18.67 24.54
N ALA A 110 10.84 -18.07 23.83
CA ALA A 110 11.04 -16.79 23.16
C ALA A 110 11.53 -15.71 24.15
N LYS A 111 12.55 -14.96 23.76
CA LYS A 111 13.16 -13.93 24.60
C LYS A 111 12.20 -12.76 24.79
N THR A 112 11.89 -12.40 26.02
CA THR A 112 11.14 -11.17 26.32
C THR A 112 12.02 -9.94 26.12
N MET A 113 11.56 -8.99 25.29
CA MET A 113 12.21 -7.72 25.03
C MET A 113 11.36 -6.55 25.55
N ARG A 114 12.00 -5.40 25.70
CA ARG A 114 11.38 -4.13 26.09
C ARG A 114 11.98 -3.00 25.26
N TYR A 115 11.22 -1.95 25.02
CA TYR A 115 11.75 -0.75 24.39
C TYR A 115 12.80 -0.10 25.31
N TYR A 116 13.89 0.41 24.73
CA TYR A 116 14.93 1.11 25.52
C TYR A 116 14.35 2.33 26.26
N ASN A 117 13.42 3.03 25.60
CA ASN A 117 12.67 4.14 26.18
C ASN A 117 11.23 3.71 26.48
N GLU A 118 11.00 3.20 27.69
CA GLU A 118 9.66 2.83 28.19
C GLU A 118 8.85 4.10 28.52
N LYS A 119 8.13 4.62 27.53
CA LYS A 119 7.32 5.85 27.68
C LYS A 119 5.93 5.67 27.08
N LYS A 120 4.96 6.28 27.74
CA LYS A 120 3.63 6.55 27.18
C LYS A 120 3.52 8.02 26.83
N PHE A 121 3.02 8.32 25.65
CA PHE A 121 2.75 9.70 25.26
C PHE A 121 1.72 9.76 24.14
N ASP A 122 0.99 10.87 24.12
CA ASP A 122 0.11 11.22 23.02
C ASP A 122 0.85 12.15 22.05
N GLU A 123 0.67 11.88 20.76
CA GLU A 123 1.14 12.74 19.69
C GLU A 123 -0.05 13.21 18.85
N ILE A 124 -0.01 14.48 18.45
CA ILE A 124 -1.04 15.11 17.64
C ILE A 124 -0.41 15.52 16.31
N ALA A 125 -0.80 14.85 15.24
CA ALA A 125 -0.40 15.11 13.88
C ALA A 125 -1.31 16.15 13.21
N VAL A 126 -0.70 17.05 12.44
CA VAL A 126 -1.42 17.96 11.53
C VAL A 126 -1.23 17.49 10.10
N LEU A 127 -2.33 17.06 9.49
CA LEU A 127 -2.40 16.49 8.14
C LEU A 127 -3.05 17.50 7.21
N VAL A 128 -2.55 17.62 5.98
CA VAL A 128 -2.94 18.66 5.03
C VAL A 128 -3.29 18.07 3.68
N GLY A 129 -4.40 18.55 3.12
CA GLY A 129 -4.94 18.11 1.85
C GLY A 129 -5.63 16.76 1.94
N HIS A 130 -6.26 16.41 0.82
CA HIS A 130 -6.79 15.10 0.53
C HIS A 130 -6.47 14.82 -0.94
N PHE A 131 -5.82 13.69 -1.20
CA PHE A 131 -5.33 13.31 -2.53
C PHE A 131 -5.79 11.90 -2.84
N ASP A 132 -6.06 11.66 -4.12
CA ASP A 132 -6.58 10.37 -4.58
C ASP A 132 -5.45 9.35 -4.73
N GLY A 133 -4.21 9.79 -4.87
CA GLY A 133 -3.03 8.96 -5.09
C GLY A 133 -1.71 9.65 -4.76
N VAL A 134 -0.63 8.87 -4.81
CA VAL A 134 0.75 9.38 -4.67
C VAL A 134 1.10 10.31 -5.82
N ASP A 135 0.66 9.99 -7.03
CA ASP A 135 0.96 10.75 -8.26
C ASP A 135 -0.08 11.85 -8.56
N ASP A 136 -0.91 12.22 -7.59
CA ASP A 136 -1.85 13.33 -7.78
C ASP A 136 -1.06 14.62 -8.03
N HIS A 137 -1.28 15.25 -9.19
CA HIS A 137 -0.61 16.47 -9.63
C HIS A 137 -0.62 17.63 -8.62
N ARG A 138 -1.55 17.61 -7.65
CA ARG A 138 -1.65 18.62 -6.58
C ARG A 138 -0.66 18.38 -5.44
N VAL A 139 -0.13 17.16 -5.29
CA VAL A 139 0.74 16.77 -4.17
C VAL A 139 2.01 17.61 -4.16
N ASP A 140 2.78 17.61 -5.25
CA ASP A 140 4.08 18.31 -5.30
C ASP A 140 3.93 19.80 -5.02
N LYS A 141 2.95 20.46 -5.68
CA LYS A 141 2.65 21.88 -5.47
C LYS A 141 2.24 22.16 -4.02
N THR A 142 1.43 21.30 -3.41
CA THR A 142 0.99 21.47 -2.02
C THR A 142 2.13 21.22 -1.04
N LEU A 143 2.97 20.23 -1.32
CA LEU A 143 4.13 19.86 -0.53
C LEU A 143 5.18 20.97 -0.53
N GLU A 144 5.49 21.52 -1.70
CA GLU A 144 6.38 22.67 -1.85
C GLU A 144 5.85 23.88 -1.06
N LYS A 145 4.54 24.17 -1.18
CA LYS A 145 3.89 25.25 -0.44
C LYS A 145 3.98 25.06 1.08
N ILE A 146 3.71 23.85 1.58
CA ILE A 146 3.79 23.54 3.02
C ILE A 146 5.23 23.61 3.52
N ARG A 147 6.19 23.06 2.76
CA ARG A 147 7.60 23.05 3.15
C ARG A 147 8.18 24.45 3.27
N HIS A 148 7.69 25.42 2.49
CA HIS A 148 8.11 26.82 2.54
C HIS A 148 7.20 27.72 3.39
N ALA A 149 6.05 27.21 3.85
CA ALA A 149 5.14 27.97 4.69
C ALA A 149 5.77 28.33 6.04
N ARG A 150 5.52 29.56 6.49
CA ARG A 150 5.95 30.11 7.78
C ARG A 150 4.73 30.59 8.59
N PRO A 151 3.92 29.65 9.10
CA PRO A 151 2.78 29.99 9.93
C PRO A 151 3.24 30.69 11.21
N GLU A 152 2.51 31.73 11.61
CA GLU A 152 2.81 32.54 12.80
C GLU A 152 2.76 31.71 14.08
N CYS A 153 1.83 30.76 14.18
CA CYS A 153 1.72 29.90 15.36
C CYS A 153 2.92 28.96 15.59
N LEU A 154 3.80 28.80 14.60
CA LEU A 154 5.06 28.05 14.72
C LEU A 154 6.29 28.96 14.83
N ASP A 155 6.11 30.27 14.85
CA ASP A 155 7.19 31.23 15.02
C ASP A 155 7.61 31.30 16.50
N VAL A 156 8.68 30.57 16.83
CA VAL A 156 9.22 30.49 18.20
C VAL A 156 9.74 31.85 18.67
N SER A 157 10.11 32.76 17.77
CA SER A 157 10.52 34.12 18.16
C SER A 157 9.37 34.93 18.75
N LYS A 158 8.12 34.60 18.39
CA LYS A 158 6.90 35.25 18.89
C LYS A 158 6.26 34.52 20.07
N HIS A 159 6.43 33.20 20.15
CA HIS A 159 5.71 32.37 21.12
C HIS A 159 6.57 31.78 22.25
N HIS A 160 7.88 32.08 22.27
CA HIS A 160 8.90 31.69 23.28
C HIS A 160 9.08 30.17 23.53
N SER A 161 8.12 29.32 23.16
CA SER A 161 8.14 27.87 23.34
C SER A 161 7.36 27.18 22.22
N THR A 162 7.67 25.91 21.97
CA THR A 162 6.97 25.08 20.99
C THR A 162 6.85 23.64 21.48
N THR A 163 5.72 23.01 21.20
CA THR A 163 5.48 21.58 21.45
C THR A 163 5.73 20.73 20.20
N GLN A 164 6.20 21.37 19.11
CA GLN A 164 6.48 20.71 17.86
C GLN A 164 7.59 19.66 18.02
N ARG A 165 7.31 18.44 17.59
CA ARG A 165 8.23 17.31 17.70
C ARG A 165 9.48 17.55 16.87
N PHE A 166 10.63 17.23 17.45
CA PHE A 166 11.94 17.34 16.80
C PHE A 166 12.29 18.74 16.29
N PHE A 167 11.66 19.81 16.81
CA PHE A 167 11.94 21.17 16.36
C PHE A 167 13.45 21.50 16.36
N GLY A 168 14.14 21.29 17.49
CA GLY A 168 15.58 21.56 17.60
C GLY A 168 16.43 20.74 16.62
N LEU A 169 16.12 19.46 16.44
CA LEU A 169 16.81 18.60 15.47
C LEU A 169 16.57 19.05 14.03
N ARG A 170 15.32 19.37 13.68
CA ARG A 170 14.94 19.86 12.35
C ARG A 170 15.60 21.19 12.03
N GLU A 171 15.67 22.10 12.99
CA GLU A 171 16.33 23.39 12.85
C GLU A 171 17.85 23.24 12.68
N LEU A 172 18.48 22.33 13.44
CA LEU A 172 19.90 22.00 13.25
C LEU A 172 20.15 21.42 11.86
N GLN A 173 19.37 20.43 11.43
CA GLN A 173 19.48 19.82 10.10
C GLN A 173 19.32 20.86 8.99
N ARG A 174 18.34 21.77 9.13
CA ARG A 174 18.10 22.86 8.18
C ARG A 174 19.29 23.82 8.07
N ARG A 175 20.01 24.10 9.17
CA ARG A 175 21.19 24.98 9.16
C ARG A 175 22.44 24.30 8.59
N LEU A 176 22.60 23.01 8.85
CA LEU A 176 23.80 22.25 8.47
C LEU A 176 23.76 21.65 7.06
N THR A 177 22.58 21.50 6.46
CA THR A 177 22.44 20.91 5.12
C THR A 177 23.24 21.71 4.07
N PRO A 178 23.95 21.06 3.13
CA PRO A 178 24.62 21.76 2.02
C PRO A 178 23.64 22.32 0.99
N ASP A 179 22.40 21.81 0.96
CA ASP A 179 21.37 22.20 0.00
C ASP A 179 20.77 23.59 0.32
N LYS A 180 20.86 24.52 -0.64
CA LYS A 180 20.37 25.89 -0.50
C LYS A 180 18.84 25.99 -0.44
N ASP A 181 18.11 25.09 -1.10
CA ASP A 181 16.65 25.04 -1.04
C ASP A 181 16.21 24.58 0.35
N GLU A 182 16.79 23.48 0.84
CA GLU A 182 16.44 22.95 2.16
C GLU A 182 16.66 23.97 3.29
N ARG A 183 17.70 24.81 3.19
CA ARG A 183 17.95 25.91 4.15
C ARG A 183 16.82 26.94 4.18
N GLN A 184 16.16 27.19 3.06
CA GLN A 184 15.13 28.25 2.94
C GLN A 184 13.75 27.80 3.40
N ARG A 185 13.53 26.49 3.53
CA ARG A 185 12.29 25.87 4.01
C ARG A 185 11.89 26.38 5.41
N GLY A 186 10.58 26.37 5.66
CA GLY A 186 9.97 26.78 6.93
C GLY A 186 9.93 25.68 7.99
N PRO A 187 9.22 25.89 9.12
CA PRO A 187 9.11 24.93 10.22
C PRO A 187 8.49 23.58 9.84
N MET A 188 7.83 23.50 8.69
CA MET A 188 7.27 22.26 8.11
C MET A 188 8.10 21.76 6.90
N GLY A 189 9.37 22.16 6.81
CA GLY A 189 10.27 21.84 5.69
C GLY A 189 10.55 20.36 5.44
N LYS A 190 10.24 19.49 6.42
CA LYS A 190 10.33 18.03 6.32
C LYS A 190 8.95 17.36 6.19
N ALA A 191 7.92 18.12 5.81
CA ALA A 191 6.61 17.56 5.47
C ALA A 191 6.74 16.54 4.33
N PHE A 192 5.95 15.47 4.39
CA PHE A 192 5.96 14.38 3.43
C PHE A 192 4.55 13.82 3.21
N LEU A 193 4.34 13.18 2.07
CA LEU A 193 3.09 12.51 1.75
C LEU A 193 2.96 11.22 2.58
N THR A 194 1.80 11.03 3.20
CA THR A 194 1.44 9.85 3.99
C THR A 194 0.04 9.37 3.64
N ARG A 195 -0.30 8.18 4.14
CA ARG A 195 -1.64 7.59 4.08
C ARG A 195 -2.53 8.20 5.16
N ASN A 196 -3.84 8.15 4.96
CA ASN A 196 -4.81 8.38 6.02
C ASN A 196 -4.70 7.24 7.05
N PRO A 197 -4.26 7.50 8.29
CA PRO A 197 -4.05 6.47 9.31
C PRO A 197 -5.34 5.78 9.77
N LEU A 198 -6.52 6.34 9.45
CA LEU A 198 -7.81 5.73 9.78
C LEU A 198 -8.24 4.68 8.75
N LEU A 199 -7.60 4.62 7.58
CA LEU A 199 -7.91 3.62 6.57
C LEU A 199 -7.08 2.34 6.79
N PRO A 200 -7.68 1.16 6.57
CA PRO A 200 -7.00 -0.13 6.74
C PRO A 200 -5.83 -0.28 5.75
N GLN A 201 -4.79 -1.04 6.14
CA GLN A 201 -3.59 -1.20 5.33
C GLN A 201 -3.90 -1.84 3.96
N GLU A 202 -4.90 -2.72 3.93
CA GLU A 202 -5.41 -3.41 2.75
C GLU A 202 -5.92 -2.43 1.69
N TYR A 203 -6.44 -1.27 2.09
CA TYR A 203 -6.87 -0.20 1.17
C TYR A 203 -5.70 0.31 0.31
N PHE A 204 -4.48 0.26 0.84
CA PHE A 204 -3.27 0.78 0.20
C PHE A 204 -2.41 -0.30 -0.45
N THR A 205 -2.80 -1.56 -0.33
CA THR A 205 -2.21 -2.64 -1.12
C THR A 205 -2.68 -2.46 -2.56
N PRO A 206 -1.77 -2.34 -3.55
CA PRO A 206 -2.18 -2.23 -4.94
C PRO A 206 -3.06 -3.43 -5.30
N GLY A 207 -4.37 -3.19 -5.49
CA GLY A 207 -5.27 -4.18 -6.07
C GLY A 207 -4.95 -4.29 -7.54
N GLY A 208 -3.98 -5.12 -7.91
CA GLY A 208 -3.60 -5.36 -9.30
C GLY A 208 -2.12 -5.64 -9.50
N LEU A 209 -1.78 -6.03 -10.73
CA LEU A 209 -0.41 -6.30 -11.16
C LEU A 209 0.42 -5.00 -11.21
N ASP A 210 1.70 -5.08 -10.82
CA ASP A 210 2.64 -3.96 -10.93
C ASP A 210 2.71 -3.46 -12.41
N PRO A 211 2.61 -2.16 -12.71
CA PRO A 211 2.59 -1.65 -14.08
C PRO A 211 3.80 -2.05 -14.93
N LEU A 212 4.99 -2.17 -14.32
CA LEU A 212 6.19 -2.66 -15.02
C LEU A 212 6.01 -4.13 -15.39
N VAL A 213 5.52 -4.94 -14.44
CA VAL A 213 5.28 -6.38 -14.62
C VAL A 213 4.19 -6.61 -15.66
N GLU A 214 3.11 -5.83 -15.65
CA GLU A 214 2.10 -5.88 -16.69
C GLU A 214 2.70 -5.58 -18.07
N ARG A 215 3.49 -4.51 -18.19
CA ARG A 215 4.10 -4.10 -19.45
C ARG A 215 5.04 -5.15 -20.03
N ILE A 216 5.92 -5.75 -19.22
CA ILE A 216 6.89 -6.75 -19.72
C ILE A 216 6.24 -8.10 -20.08
N ASN A 217 5.01 -8.36 -19.62
CA ASN A 217 4.28 -9.60 -19.94
C ASN A 217 3.16 -9.40 -20.98
N ARG A 218 2.78 -8.17 -21.30
CA ARG A 218 1.62 -7.87 -22.16
C ARG A 218 1.78 -8.44 -23.57
N ASP A 219 2.94 -8.22 -24.16
CA ASP A 219 3.21 -8.55 -25.57
C ASP A 219 3.87 -9.93 -25.75
N VAL A 220 4.02 -10.68 -24.65
CA VAL A 220 4.59 -12.03 -24.68
C VAL A 220 3.56 -13.01 -25.23
N GLU A 221 3.96 -13.83 -26.21
CA GLU A 221 3.06 -14.75 -26.94
C GLU A 221 2.28 -15.67 -25.98
N TYR A 222 3.00 -16.43 -25.15
CA TYR A 222 2.45 -17.37 -24.16
C TYR A 222 2.44 -16.79 -22.75
N SER A 223 2.11 -15.51 -22.60
CA SER A 223 2.03 -14.83 -21.31
C SER A 223 1.04 -15.50 -20.35
N LEU A 224 1.45 -15.69 -19.10
CA LEU A 224 0.58 -16.17 -18.01
C LEU A 224 -0.61 -15.24 -17.77
N LEU A 225 -0.51 -13.96 -18.14
CA LEU A 225 -1.62 -13.01 -18.05
C LEU A 225 -2.80 -13.39 -18.98
N LYS A 226 -2.55 -14.23 -19.98
CA LYS A 226 -3.56 -14.75 -20.92
C LYS A 226 -4.16 -16.09 -20.43
N ASN A 227 -3.73 -16.62 -19.29
CA ASN A 227 -4.27 -17.87 -18.74
C ASN A 227 -5.69 -17.63 -18.18
N PRO A 228 -6.72 -18.37 -18.64
CA PRO A 228 -8.10 -18.14 -18.20
C PRO A 228 -8.40 -18.67 -16.80
N GLY A 229 -7.62 -19.61 -16.27
CA GLY A 229 -7.83 -20.24 -14.95
C GLY A 229 -7.35 -19.40 -13.78
N GLN A 230 -7.81 -19.71 -12.58
CA GLN A 230 -7.39 -19.04 -11.34
C GLN A 230 -6.02 -19.54 -10.84
N TYR A 231 -5.66 -20.77 -11.19
CA TYR A 231 -4.44 -21.46 -10.77
C TYR A 231 -3.73 -22.09 -11.98
N THR A 232 -2.42 -22.25 -11.85
CA THR A 232 -1.55 -23.00 -12.75
C THR A 232 -0.44 -23.69 -11.95
N VAL A 233 0.39 -24.52 -12.57
CA VAL A 233 1.52 -25.17 -11.89
C VAL A 233 2.83 -24.62 -12.41
N ARG A 234 3.60 -23.94 -11.57
CA ARG A 234 4.99 -23.55 -11.87
C ARG A 234 5.86 -24.79 -11.94
N VAL A 235 6.48 -25.00 -13.10
CA VAL A 235 7.37 -26.12 -13.38
C VAL A 235 8.82 -25.70 -13.51
N ALA A 236 9.12 -24.42 -13.72
CA ALA A 236 10.48 -23.91 -13.74
C ALA A 236 10.54 -22.45 -13.28
N LYS A 237 11.69 -22.06 -12.74
CA LYS A 237 12.00 -20.70 -12.32
C LYS A 237 13.44 -20.35 -12.60
N PHE A 238 13.65 -19.21 -13.25
CA PHE A 238 14.93 -18.67 -13.65
C PHE A 238 15.12 -17.31 -12.98
N ARG A 239 16.10 -17.19 -12.09
CA ARG A 239 16.38 -15.94 -11.38
C ARG A 239 17.51 -15.16 -12.06
N GLY A 240 17.37 -13.83 -12.11
CA GLY A 240 18.52 -12.94 -12.23
C GLY A 240 19.36 -12.99 -10.95
N SER A 241 20.65 -12.64 -11.01
CA SER A 241 21.54 -12.76 -9.85
C SER A 241 21.04 -11.96 -8.64
N THR A 242 20.53 -12.64 -7.62
CA THR A 242 20.62 -12.17 -6.23
C THR A 242 21.97 -12.63 -5.70
N THR A 243 23.04 -11.88 -5.95
CA THR A 243 24.38 -12.24 -5.47
C THR A 243 24.40 -12.11 -3.94
N MET A 244 24.22 -13.23 -3.22
CA MET A 244 24.59 -13.37 -1.81
C MET A 244 25.96 -14.07 -1.65
N LYS A 245 26.87 -13.83 -2.59
CA LYS A 245 28.27 -14.25 -2.50
C LYS A 245 29.16 -13.00 -2.52
N LEU A 246 29.66 -12.61 -1.35
CA LEU A 246 30.61 -11.49 -1.20
C LEU A 246 31.91 -11.73 -2.00
N ASP A 247 32.24 -12.98 -2.31
CA ASP A 247 33.53 -13.34 -2.94
C ASP A 247 33.55 -13.14 -4.46
N GLU A 248 32.40 -13.10 -5.13
CA GLU A 248 32.30 -12.80 -6.58
C GLU A 248 32.51 -11.30 -6.89
N ILE A 249 32.58 -10.44 -5.87
CA ILE A 249 32.85 -8.99 -6.02
C ILE A 249 34.35 -8.72 -6.23
N LYS A 250 35.25 -9.66 -5.90
CA LYS A 250 36.70 -9.42 -5.91
C LYS A 250 37.40 -9.59 -7.26
N TYR A 251 36.76 -10.21 -8.25
CA TYR A 251 37.31 -10.33 -9.60
C TYR A 251 36.27 -9.88 -10.62
N GLY A 252 36.42 -8.63 -11.06
CA GLY A 252 35.53 -7.98 -12.01
C GLY A 252 35.46 -8.70 -13.35
N THR A 253 34.44 -9.52 -13.53
CA THR A 253 33.79 -9.70 -14.83
C THR A 253 32.69 -8.64 -14.92
N LYS A 254 32.80 -7.74 -15.90
CA LYS A 254 31.84 -6.67 -16.19
C LYS A 254 30.55 -7.21 -16.81
N ASP A 255 29.97 -8.27 -16.26
CA ASP A 255 28.65 -8.71 -16.69
C ASP A 255 27.61 -7.84 -15.98
N ARG A 256 27.01 -6.94 -16.76
CA ARG A 256 25.94 -6.06 -16.29
C ARG A 256 24.80 -6.94 -15.72
N PRO A 257 24.16 -6.55 -14.61
CA PRO A 257 23.00 -7.26 -14.07
C PRO A 257 21.83 -7.38 -15.06
N SER A 258 21.81 -6.59 -16.14
CA SER A 258 20.86 -6.69 -17.25
C SER A 258 20.93 -8.04 -17.98
N ASN A 259 22.12 -8.59 -18.21
CA ASN A 259 22.27 -9.77 -19.08
C ASN A 259 21.68 -11.04 -18.45
N LYS A 260 21.77 -11.21 -17.12
CA LYS A 260 21.29 -12.43 -16.46
C LYS A 260 19.75 -12.50 -16.34
N LEU A 261 19.08 -11.36 -16.21
CA LEU A 261 17.60 -11.31 -16.25
C LEU A 261 17.10 -11.55 -17.68
N GLU A 262 17.81 -11.03 -18.67
CA GLU A 262 17.54 -11.30 -20.08
C GLU A 262 17.74 -12.80 -20.41
N GLU A 263 18.81 -13.42 -19.94
CA GLU A 263 19.02 -14.86 -20.04
C GLU A 263 17.91 -15.67 -19.35
N ALA A 264 17.42 -15.23 -18.19
CA ALA A 264 16.32 -15.87 -17.49
C ALA A 264 15.02 -15.81 -18.31
N ALA A 265 14.76 -14.67 -18.96
CA ALA A 265 13.61 -14.48 -19.85
C ALA A 265 13.73 -15.38 -21.10
N ILE A 266 14.91 -15.43 -21.73
CA ILE A 266 15.17 -16.29 -22.90
C ILE A 266 14.95 -17.77 -22.54
N LYS A 267 15.47 -18.25 -21.40
CA LYS A 267 15.27 -19.64 -20.95
C LYS A 267 13.79 -19.95 -20.66
N ALA A 268 13.07 -19.02 -20.04
CA ALA A 268 11.64 -19.18 -19.81
C ALA A 268 10.87 -19.30 -21.12
N HIS A 269 11.22 -18.46 -22.10
CA HIS A 269 10.61 -18.46 -23.42
C HIS A 269 10.89 -19.75 -24.19
N GLU A 270 12.16 -20.16 -24.28
CA GLU A 270 12.57 -21.40 -24.95
C GLU A 270 11.89 -22.64 -24.35
N LEU A 271 11.82 -22.72 -23.02
CA LEU A 271 11.15 -23.82 -22.34
C LEU A 271 9.63 -23.80 -22.60
N THR A 272 9.01 -22.63 -22.56
CA THR A 272 7.57 -22.48 -22.83
C THR A 272 7.22 -22.88 -24.26
N VAL A 273 8.00 -22.43 -25.24
CA VAL A 273 7.84 -22.82 -26.66
C VAL A 273 8.07 -24.32 -26.84
N ALA A 274 9.08 -24.91 -26.19
CA ALA A 274 9.34 -26.34 -26.28
C ALA A 274 8.18 -27.18 -25.73
N LEU A 275 7.58 -26.76 -24.61
CA LEU A 275 6.37 -27.38 -24.06
C LEU A 275 5.16 -27.21 -25.00
N ARG A 276 4.95 -26.01 -25.54
CA ARG A 276 3.85 -25.72 -26.47
C ARG A 276 3.95 -26.55 -27.75
N ARG A 277 5.15 -26.78 -28.28
CA ARG A 277 5.38 -27.66 -29.44
C ARG A 277 5.01 -29.13 -29.17
N GLN A 278 5.05 -29.56 -27.91
CA GLN A 278 4.59 -30.89 -27.50
C GLN A 278 3.07 -30.95 -27.22
N GLY A 279 2.33 -29.87 -27.53
CA GLY A 279 0.89 -29.77 -27.26
C GLY A 279 0.54 -29.51 -25.80
N ILE A 280 1.52 -29.13 -24.97
CA ILE A 280 1.30 -28.84 -23.54
C ILE A 280 0.89 -27.38 -23.39
N GLU A 281 -0.18 -27.14 -22.63
CA GLU A 281 -0.62 -25.79 -22.28
C GLU A 281 0.36 -25.16 -21.27
N ALA A 282 1.37 -24.43 -21.76
CA ALA A 282 2.39 -23.79 -20.94
C ALA A 282 2.38 -22.25 -21.05
N TYR A 283 2.71 -21.55 -19.98
CA TYR A 283 2.79 -20.10 -19.97
C TYR A 283 4.08 -19.62 -19.32
N GLU A 284 4.59 -18.49 -19.79
CA GLU A 284 5.69 -17.77 -19.18
C GLU A 284 5.23 -16.50 -18.47
N PHE A 285 5.95 -16.13 -17.42
CA PHE A 285 5.71 -14.90 -16.69
C PHE A 285 7.02 -14.33 -16.17
N HIS A 286 7.20 -13.02 -16.36
CA HIS A 286 8.40 -12.30 -15.94
C HIS A 286 8.05 -11.29 -14.85
N ASP A 287 8.82 -11.25 -13.77
CA ASP A 287 8.72 -10.18 -12.78
C ASP A 287 10.04 -9.38 -12.68
N ARG A 288 10.20 -8.60 -11.61
CA ARG A 288 11.39 -7.76 -11.40
C ARG A 288 12.67 -8.55 -11.11
N TYR A 289 12.57 -9.82 -10.76
CA TYR A 289 13.65 -10.63 -10.20
C TYR A 289 13.85 -11.97 -10.91
N GLU A 290 12.79 -12.50 -11.53
CA GLU A 290 12.77 -13.84 -12.11
C GLU A 290 11.79 -13.99 -13.27
N SER A 291 12.00 -15.05 -14.03
CA SER A 291 11.08 -15.55 -15.04
C SER A 291 10.65 -16.96 -14.67
N ILE A 292 9.37 -17.25 -14.76
CA ILE A 292 8.81 -18.56 -14.43
C ILE A 292 8.11 -19.16 -15.62
N VAL A 293 8.06 -20.50 -15.65
CA VAL A 293 7.28 -21.27 -16.61
C VAL A 293 6.26 -22.09 -15.85
N THR A 294 5.03 -22.08 -16.33
CA THR A 294 3.87 -22.71 -15.71
C THR A 294 3.14 -23.61 -16.71
N VAL A 295 2.40 -24.60 -16.22
CA VAL A 295 1.65 -25.56 -17.04
C VAL A 295 0.22 -25.69 -16.52
N GLY A 296 -0.72 -25.63 -17.45
CA GLY A 296 -2.14 -25.83 -17.26
C GLY A 296 -2.92 -24.59 -16.83
N SER A 297 -4.23 -24.72 -16.90
CA SER A 297 -5.22 -23.72 -16.51
C SER A 297 -6.30 -24.37 -15.64
N PHE A 298 -6.46 -23.89 -14.41
CA PHE A 298 -7.37 -24.49 -13.42
C PHE A 298 -8.17 -23.44 -12.67
N ASP A 299 -9.47 -23.68 -12.49
CA ASP A 299 -10.33 -22.76 -11.72
C ASP A 299 -10.20 -22.95 -10.20
N SER A 300 -9.63 -24.07 -9.75
CA SER A 300 -9.47 -24.37 -8.33
C SER A 300 -8.19 -25.16 -8.05
N TYR A 301 -7.49 -24.76 -6.98
CA TYR A 301 -6.35 -25.48 -6.40
C TYR A 301 -6.74 -26.86 -5.83
N GLY A 302 -7.98 -27.00 -5.35
CA GLY A 302 -8.44 -28.21 -4.68
C GLY A 302 -9.75 -28.04 -3.93
N THR A 303 -10.19 -29.10 -3.26
CA THR A 303 -11.42 -29.10 -2.44
C THR A 303 -11.07 -29.13 -0.95
N PRO A 304 -11.66 -28.26 -0.12
CA PRO A 304 -11.44 -28.31 1.32
C PRO A 304 -11.98 -29.62 1.89
N ARG A 305 -11.25 -30.21 2.83
CA ARG A 305 -11.64 -31.42 3.56
C ARG A 305 -12.10 -31.09 4.99
N PRO A 306 -12.89 -31.96 5.62
CA PRO A 306 -13.37 -31.76 6.99
C PRO A 306 -12.27 -31.65 8.06
N ASP A 307 -11.05 -32.13 7.77
CA ASP A 307 -9.88 -32.06 8.65
C ASP A 307 -9.13 -30.72 8.57
N GLY A 308 -9.67 -29.74 7.84
CA GLY A 308 -9.05 -28.44 7.60
C GLY A 308 -7.92 -28.45 6.57
N LYS A 309 -7.65 -29.59 5.91
CA LYS A 309 -6.69 -29.69 4.81
C LYS A 309 -7.39 -29.52 3.47
N THR A 310 -6.61 -29.22 2.42
CA THR A 310 -7.12 -29.16 1.04
C THR A 310 -6.68 -30.39 0.27
N GLU A 311 -7.66 -31.05 -0.36
CA GLU A 311 -7.41 -32.08 -1.36
C GLU A 311 -6.98 -31.42 -2.67
N ILE A 312 -5.72 -31.57 -3.04
CA ILE A 312 -5.19 -30.98 -4.27
C ILE A 312 -5.94 -31.55 -5.48
N ASN A 313 -6.29 -30.68 -6.42
CA ASN A 313 -6.87 -31.07 -7.70
C ASN A 313 -6.02 -32.19 -8.35
N PRO A 314 -6.61 -33.35 -8.70
CA PRO A 314 -5.86 -34.49 -9.24
C PRO A 314 -5.03 -34.14 -10.48
N ARG A 315 -5.49 -33.22 -11.33
CA ARG A 315 -4.76 -32.77 -12.53
C ARG A 315 -3.53 -31.94 -12.16
N ILE A 316 -3.65 -31.05 -11.18
CA ILE A 316 -2.51 -30.29 -10.62
C ILE A 316 -1.49 -31.26 -10.03
N HIS A 317 -1.95 -32.23 -9.23
CA HIS A 317 -1.08 -33.23 -8.63
C HIS A 317 -0.35 -34.05 -9.69
N GLN A 318 -1.04 -34.47 -10.76
CA GLN A 318 -0.42 -35.20 -11.87
C GLN A 318 0.69 -34.39 -12.54
N ILE A 319 0.49 -33.10 -12.81
CA ILE A 319 1.53 -32.23 -13.36
C ILE A 319 2.72 -32.17 -12.41
N MET A 320 2.49 -31.97 -11.10
CA MET A 320 3.57 -31.95 -10.11
C MET A 320 4.40 -33.25 -10.13
N GLN A 321 3.75 -34.41 -10.25
CA GLN A 321 4.43 -35.70 -10.35
C GLN A 321 5.19 -35.87 -11.69
N SER A 322 4.65 -35.33 -12.78
CA SER A 322 5.27 -35.41 -14.11
C SER A 322 6.54 -34.58 -14.21
N TYR A 323 6.60 -33.41 -13.58
CA TYR A 323 7.73 -32.47 -13.70
C TYR A 323 8.70 -32.46 -12.52
N LYS A 324 8.39 -33.12 -11.39
CA LYS A 324 9.33 -33.21 -10.26
C LYS A 324 10.65 -33.90 -10.62
N ALA A 325 11.68 -33.60 -9.83
CA ALA A 325 12.97 -34.26 -9.93
C ALA A 325 12.87 -35.78 -9.72
N THR A 326 13.74 -36.51 -10.39
CA THR A 326 13.90 -37.96 -10.22
C THR A 326 15.07 -38.25 -9.29
N ARG A 327 14.95 -39.31 -8.49
CA ARG A 327 16.09 -39.83 -7.72
C ARG A 327 17.02 -40.58 -8.65
N GLN A 328 18.29 -40.20 -8.66
CA GLN A 328 19.33 -40.86 -9.45
C GLN A 328 20.58 -41.03 -8.59
N GLN A 329 21.28 -42.15 -8.77
CA GLN A 329 22.55 -42.41 -8.10
C GLN A 329 23.65 -41.54 -8.73
N LEU A 330 24.42 -40.83 -7.90
CA LEU A 330 25.41 -39.86 -8.35
C LEU A 330 26.83 -40.43 -8.19
N GLY A 331 27.40 -40.93 -9.29
CA GLY A 331 28.75 -41.50 -9.32
C GLY A 331 28.87 -42.91 -8.71
N ASP A 332 30.11 -43.35 -8.48
CA ASP A 332 30.45 -44.70 -7.99
C ASP A 332 30.17 -44.94 -6.49
N ARG A 333 29.68 -43.92 -5.77
CA ARG A 333 29.25 -44.04 -4.36
C ARG A 333 27.73 -44.13 -4.27
N ALA A 334 27.23 -44.75 -3.19
CA ALA A 334 25.81 -44.97 -2.93
C ALA A 334 25.00 -43.69 -2.60
N ASP A 335 25.45 -42.52 -3.06
CA ASP A 335 24.76 -41.25 -2.84
C ASP A 335 23.65 -41.07 -3.88
N VAL A 336 22.40 -40.99 -3.41
CA VAL A 336 21.22 -40.76 -4.25
C VAL A 336 20.88 -39.28 -4.23
N GLY A 337 21.04 -38.61 -5.37
CA GLY A 337 20.68 -37.20 -5.57
C GLY A 337 19.30 -37.01 -6.21
N LEU A 338 18.71 -35.84 -6.03
CA LEU A 338 17.55 -35.39 -6.82
C LEU A 338 18.06 -34.67 -8.06
N VAL A 339 17.78 -35.21 -9.24
CA VAL A 339 18.16 -34.64 -10.52
C VAL A 339 16.90 -34.05 -11.17
N PRO A 340 16.85 -32.73 -11.43
CA PRO A 340 15.75 -32.13 -12.16
C PRO A 340 15.66 -32.70 -13.57
N LYS A 341 14.43 -32.91 -14.04
CA LYS A 341 14.19 -33.19 -15.46
C LYS A 341 14.57 -31.96 -16.29
N SER A 342 14.84 -32.15 -17.57
CA SER A 342 15.13 -31.04 -18.48
C SER A 342 14.53 -31.26 -19.87
N ILE A 343 14.32 -30.17 -20.59
CA ILE A 343 13.99 -30.15 -22.02
C ILE A 343 14.99 -29.21 -22.69
N ASN A 344 15.62 -29.66 -23.77
CA ASN A 344 16.65 -28.92 -24.50
C ASN A 344 17.78 -28.37 -23.60
N GLY A 345 18.15 -29.12 -22.55
CA GLY A 345 19.17 -28.69 -21.58
C GLY A 345 18.69 -27.67 -20.54
N ILE A 346 17.43 -27.22 -20.60
CA ILE A 346 16.84 -26.30 -19.62
C ILE A 346 16.18 -27.13 -18.50
N PRO A 347 16.63 -27.00 -17.23
CA PRO A 347 16.08 -27.79 -16.13
C PRO A 347 14.74 -27.24 -15.63
N PHE A 348 13.88 -28.16 -15.19
CA PHE A 348 12.70 -27.86 -14.39
C PHE A 348 13.07 -27.60 -12.92
N ASP A 349 12.11 -27.11 -12.15
CA ASP A 349 12.20 -27.02 -10.70
C ASP A 349 12.28 -28.43 -10.08
N VAL A 350 13.03 -28.55 -8.98
CA VAL A 350 13.09 -29.81 -8.21
C VAL A 350 11.70 -30.25 -7.76
N GLN A 351 10.88 -29.27 -7.38
CA GLN A 351 9.51 -29.46 -6.92
C GLN A 351 8.60 -28.43 -7.60
N PRO A 352 7.79 -28.85 -8.58
CA PRO A 352 6.75 -28.02 -9.16
C PRO A 352 5.73 -27.61 -8.09
N MET A 353 5.18 -26.40 -8.22
CA MET A 353 4.26 -25.84 -7.23
C MET A 353 3.06 -25.19 -7.89
N PRO A 354 1.84 -25.39 -7.38
CA PRO A 354 0.69 -24.62 -7.80
C PRO A 354 0.85 -23.16 -7.39
N VAL A 355 0.46 -22.26 -8.28
CA VAL A 355 0.51 -20.81 -8.10
C VAL A 355 -0.78 -20.19 -8.65
N GLU A 356 -1.14 -19.02 -8.14
CA GLU A 356 -2.25 -18.24 -8.66
C GLU A 356 -1.86 -17.53 -9.96
N VAL A 357 -2.80 -17.45 -10.89
CA VAL A 357 -2.64 -16.68 -12.12
C VAL A 357 -2.76 -15.20 -11.78
N PRO A 358 -1.74 -14.36 -12.04
CA PRO A 358 -1.81 -12.94 -11.76
C PRO A 358 -2.91 -12.28 -12.59
N ARG A 359 -3.80 -11.52 -11.93
CA ARG A 359 -4.88 -10.78 -12.60
C ARG A 359 -4.59 -9.29 -12.60
N ALA A 360 -4.66 -8.68 -13.78
CA ALA A 360 -4.84 -7.25 -13.87
C ALA A 360 -6.21 -6.91 -13.28
N SER A 361 -6.25 -6.04 -12.28
CA SER A 361 -7.51 -5.53 -11.76
C SER A 361 -8.16 -4.68 -12.85
N ILE A 362 -9.40 -4.99 -13.21
CA ILE A 362 -10.21 -4.16 -14.12
C ILE A 362 -10.33 -2.73 -13.53
N ALA A 363 -10.37 -2.59 -12.20
CA ALA A 363 -10.38 -1.29 -11.54
C ALA A 363 -9.08 -0.50 -11.73
N THR A 364 -7.94 -1.15 -12.01
CA THR A 364 -6.67 -0.49 -12.34
C THR A 364 -6.65 -0.03 -13.81
N ALA A 365 -7.27 -0.78 -14.72
CA ALA A 365 -7.39 -0.40 -16.13
C ALA A 365 -8.39 0.75 -16.36
N TYR A 366 -9.46 0.82 -15.55
CA TYR A 366 -10.45 1.92 -15.57
C TYR A 366 -10.17 3.02 -14.55
N SER A 367 -9.08 2.91 -13.78
CA SER A 367 -8.63 4.04 -12.98
C SER A 367 -8.18 5.15 -13.94
N PRO A 368 -8.60 6.42 -13.76
CA PRO A 368 -8.14 7.54 -14.58
C PRO A 368 -6.62 7.79 -14.50
N ARG A 369 -5.88 6.95 -13.76
CA ARG A 369 -4.43 6.89 -13.61
C ARG A 369 -3.66 6.38 -14.84
N ASN A 370 -4.29 5.75 -15.83
CA ASN A 370 -3.62 5.43 -17.10
C ASN A 370 -4.01 6.44 -18.18
N GLY A 371 -3.34 7.59 -18.16
CA GLY A 371 -3.39 8.56 -19.25
C GLY A 371 -2.74 7.99 -20.52
N LEU A 372 -3.50 7.21 -21.28
CA LEU A 372 -3.17 6.79 -22.65
C LEU A 372 -4.24 7.20 -23.67
N PHE A 373 -5.18 8.04 -23.25
CA PHE A 373 -6.04 8.82 -24.14
C PHE A 373 -5.93 10.31 -23.78
N ARG A 374 -4.75 10.90 -24.01
CA ARG A 374 -4.58 12.31 -24.39
C ARG A 374 -3.38 12.45 -25.30
#